data_AF-X1HR13-F1
#
_entry.id   AF-X1HR13-F1
#
_cell.length_a   1.000
_cell.length_b   1.000
_cell.length_c   1.000
_cell.angle_alpha   90.00
_cell.angle_beta   90.00
_cell.angle_gamma   90.00
#
_symmetry.space_group_name_H-M   'P 1'
#
loop_
_entity.id
_entity.type
_entity.pdbx_description
1 polymer ?
#
loop_
_entity_poly.entity_id
_entity_poly.type
_entity_poly.pdbx_seq_one_letter_code
_entity_poly.pdbx_strand_id
1 'polypeptide(L)'
;MFERIRKRDGSVTDFQPEKITRAIYKAAVACGGQDYEKAEDLARQVIDIAEHRFEGTSAPEVEHIQDIIEKVLIENRHAQTAKAFILYREKRKGSRQFNALVGATIEMFKDYLEDRDWRAKENANTQKSINGLNNYVREFFTKNYWLYEVYPTEVRDAHESGWAHIHDLGFLGPYCAGWDLRQLLTDGFGGVAGKCESKPPKHLRSFLGQIINSTFTTQGETAGAQAWSSFDTYCAPFIRYDNLT
;
A
#
# COMPACT_ATOMS: atom_id res chain seq x y z
N MET A 1 -4.52 23.92 34.12
CA MET A 1 -4.71 22.49 33.75
C MET A 1 -5.79 22.31 32.68
N PHE A 2 -5.44 21.69 31.56
CA PHE A 2 -6.41 21.25 30.55
C PHE A 2 -7.06 19.94 31.02
N GLU A 3 -8.39 19.90 31.01
CA GLU A 3 -9.14 18.72 31.52
C GLU A 3 -9.25 17.60 30.47
N ARG A 4 -9.01 17.92 29.20
CA ARG A 4 -9.26 17.01 28.07
C ARG A 4 -8.07 16.93 27.14
N ILE A 5 -7.90 15.76 26.54
CA ILE A 5 -6.87 15.46 25.55
C ILE A 5 -7.50 14.86 24.29
N ARG A 6 -7.05 15.32 23.12
CA ARG A 6 -7.49 14.81 21.82
C ARG A 6 -6.59 13.65 21.37
N LYS A 7 -7.20 12.48 21.16
CA LYS A 7 -6.52 11.30 20.60
C LYS A 7 -6.36 11.43 19.09
N ARG A 8 -5.51 10.58 18.52
CA ARG A 8 -5.21 10.54 17.08
C ARG A 8 -6.43 10.19 16.20
N ASP A 9 -7.45 9.56 16.76
CA ASP A 9 -8.73 9.26 16.10
C ASP A 9 -9.72 10.45 16.14
N GLY A 10 -9.28 11.60 16.68
CA GLY A 10 -10.11 12.79 16.86
C GLY A 10 -10.99 12.76 18.11
N SER A 11 -11.06 11.62 18.83
CA SER A 11 -11.85 11.51 20.06
C SER A 11 -11.22 12.33 21.19
N VAL A 12 -12.07 12.94 22.02
CA VAL A 12 -11.65 13.75 23.16
C VAL A 12 -11.94 12.96 24.44
N THR A 13 -10.93 12.77 25.28
CA THR A 13 -11.05 12.05 26.54
C THR A 13 -10.45 12.84 27.69
N ASP A 14 -10.80 12.49 28.92
CA ASP A 14 -10.26 13.15 30.10
C ASP A 14 -8.74 12.96 30.21
N PHE A 15 -8.06 14.05 30.56
CA PHE A 15 -6.63 14.06 30.80
C PHE A 15 -6.33 13.33 32.11
N GLN A 16 -5.37 12.41 32.06
CA GLN A 16 -4.95 11.61 33.22
C GLN A 16 -3.43 11.73 33.38
N PRO A 17 -2.95 12.55 34.33
CA PRO A 17 -1.52 12.74 34.61
C PRO A 17 -0.74 11.44 34.78
N GLU A 18 -1.35 10.43 35.41
CA GLU A 18 -0.72 9.14 35.69
C GLU A 18 -0.31 8.39 34.42
N LYS A 19 -0.97 8.66 33.28
CA LYS A 19 -0.58 8.07 31.99
C LYS A 19 0.79 8.57 31.52
N ILE A 20 1.15 9.82 31.83
CA ILE A 20 2.46 10.38 31.51
C ILE A 20 3.52 9.73 32.38
N THR A 21 3.31 9.70 33.70
CA THR A 21 4.23 9.07 34.67
C THR A 21 4.50 7.61 34.30
N ARG A 22 3.46 6.84 34.00
CA ARG A 22 3.60 5.44 33.58
C ARG A 22 4.33 5.29 32.24
N ALA A 23 4.16 6.22 31.31
CA ALA A 23 4.84 6.16 30.02
C ALA A 23 6.33 6.44 30.17
N ILE A 24 6.71 7.45 30.97
CA ILE A 24 8.10 7.76 31.32
C ILE A 24 8.73 6.59 32.08
N TYR A 25 8.04 6.07 33.10
CA TYR A 25 8.53 4.94 33.89
C TYR A 25 8.77 3.69 33.05
N LYS A 26 7.85 3.35 32.12
CA LYS A 26 8.06 2.23 31.20
C LYS A 26 9.29 2.39 30.31
N ALA A 27 9.54 3.60 29.82
CA ALA A 27 10.75 3.89 29.06
C ALA A 27 12.00 3.79 29.94
N ALA A 28 11.93 4.23 31.20
CA ALA A 28 13.03 4.12 32.15
C ALA A 28 13.35 2.64 32.47
N VAL A 29 12.33 1.82 32.73
CA VAL A 29 12.47 0.37 32.96
C VAL A 29 13.07 -0.35 31.76
N ALA A 30 12.70 0.02 30.54
CA ALA A 30 13.30 -0.55 29.33
C ALA A 30 14.80 -0.24 29.19
N CYS A 31 15.29 0.80 29.87
CA CYS A 31 16.71 1.16 29.97
C CYS A 31 17.37 0.66 31.28
N GLY A 32 16.68 -0.13 32.11
CA GLY A 32 17.20 -0.65 33.37
C GLY A 32 16.96 0.25 34.60
N GLY A 33 16.21 1.35 34.47
CA GLY A 33 15.81 2.19 35.60
C GLY A 33 14.64 1.62 36.40
N GLN A 34 14.54 1.97 37.68
CA GLN A 34 13.46 1.50 38.58
C GLN A 34 12.86 2.61 39.45
N ASP A 35 13.30 3.85 39.26
CA ASP A 35 12.89 4.99 40.07
C ASP A 35 11.56 5.57 39.57
N TYR A 36 10.49 5.25 40.30
CA TYR A 36 9.15 5.74 39.99
C TYR A 36 8.95 7.20 40.44
N GLU A 37 9.53 7.60 41.57
CA GLU A 37 9.43 8.97 42.09
C GLU A 37 10.03 9.96 41.08
N LYS A 38 11.19 9.61 40.51
CA LYS A 38 11.82 10.43 39.48
C LYS A 38 11.00 10.50 38.19
N ALA A 39 10.29 9.43 37.82
CA ALA A 39 9.38 9.46 36.69
C ALA A 39 8.17 10.38 36.96
N GLU A 40 7.72 10.48 38.21
CA GLU A 40 6.66 11.39 38.63
C GLU A 40 7.12 12.85 38.59
N ASP A 41 8.33 13.14 39.08
CA ASP A 41 8.91 14.48 39.02
C ASP A 41 9.05 14.98 37.57
N LEU A 42 9.55 14.12 36.67
CA LEU A 42 9.63 14.43 35.24
C LEU A 42 8.24 14.62 34.63
N ALA A 43 7.25 13.82 35.03
CA ALA A 43 5.87 13.98 34.57
C ALA A 43 5.27 15.32 35.01
N ARG A 44 5.54 15.79 36.24
CA ARG A 44 5.11 17.13 36.69
C ARG A 44 5.71 18.24 35.83
N GLN A 45 6.99 18.14 35.45
CA GLN A 45 7.60 19.10 34.51
C GLN A 45 6.94 19.09 33.13
N VAL A 46 6.60 17.91 32.60
CA VAL A 46 5.87 17.78 31.33
C VAL A 46 4.51 18.47 31.41
N ILE A 47 3.78 18.27 32.51
CA ILE A 47 2.46 18.87 32.73
C ILE A 47 2.59 20.39 32.80
N ASP A 48 3.54 20.91 33.57
CA ASP A 48 3.76 22.35 33.70
C ASP A 48 4.05 23.01 32.34
N ILE A 49 4.95 22.42 31.55
CA ILE A 49 5.26 22.91 30.20
C ILE A 49 4.03 22.82 29.28
N ALA A 50 3.25 21.74 29.38
CA ALA A 50 2.05 21.57 28.56
C ALA A 50 0.96 22.61 28.93
N GLU A 51 0.81 22.94 30.21
CA GLU A 51 -0.15 23.93 30.67
C GLU A 51 0.18 25.33 30.16
N HIS A 52 1.44 25.76 30.25
CA HIS A 52 1.87 27.05 29.72
C HIS A 52 1.79 27.12 28.19
N ARG A 53 2.09 26.00 27.49
CA ARG A 53 2.12 25.98 26.02
C ARG A 53 0.73 25.94 25.38
N PHE A 54 -0.25 25.35 26.05
CA PHE A 54 -1.61 25.17 25.54
C PHE A 54 -2.64 26.00 26.29
N GLU A 55 -2.21 27.07 26.96
CA GLU A 55 -3.08 28.02 27.63
C GLU A 55 -4.12 28.60 26.65
N GLY A 56 -5.41 28.45 26.95
CA GLY A 56 -6.52 28.85 26.08
C GLY A 56 -6.94 27.85 25.00
N THR A 57 -6.25 26.70 24.85
CA THR A 57 -6.64 25.64 23.92
C THR A 57 -7.55 24.61 24.60
N SER A 58 -8.63 24.19 23.92
CA SER A 58 -9.67 23.33 24.51
C SER A 58 -9.22 21.87 24.76
N ALA A 59 -8.28 21.37 23.97
CA ALA A 59 -7.69 20.03 24.15
C ALA A 59 -6.41 19.87 23.31
N PRO A 60 -5.22 19.72 23.93
CA PRO A 60 -4.00 19.38 23.19
C PRO A 60 -4.08 17.96 22.61
N GLU A 61 -3.35 17.74 21.52
CA GLU A 61 -3.20 16.40 20.94
C GLU A 61 -2.22 15.53 21.73
N VAL A 62 -2.45 14.23 21.74
CA VAL A 62 -1.55 13.25 22.39
C VAL A 62 -0.11 13.36 21.87
N GLU A 63 0.09 13.70 20.60
CA GLU A 63 1.44 13.86 20.02
C GLU A 63 2.20 15.03 20.64
N HIS A 64 1.53 16.16 20.87
CA HIS A 64 2.15 17.32 21.49
C HIS A 64 2.67 17.02 22.90
N ILE A 65 1.91 16.24 23.69
CA ILE A 65 2.36 15.80 25.01
C ILE A 65 3.56 14.85 24.90
N GLN A 66 3.58 13.96 23.90
CA GLN A 66 4.72 13.07 23.66
C GLN A 66 5.98 13.84 23.28
N ASP A 67 5.88 14.88 22.45
CA ASP A 67 7.01 15.74 22.09
C ASP A 67 7.58 16.48 23.31
N ILE A 68 6.71 16.90 24.25
CA ILE A 68 7.14 17.51 25.51
C ILE A 68 7.85 16.49 26.40
N ILE A 69 7.36 15.25 26.49
CA ILE A 69 8.04 14.17 27.24
C ILE A 69 9.47 13.96 26.70
N GLU A 70 9.64 13.90 25.39
CA GLU A 70 10.95 13.74 24.75
C GLU A 70 11.89 14.89 25.11
N LYS A 71 11.40 16.13 25.01
CA LYS A 71 12.16 17.33 25.38
C LYS A 71 12.59 17.30 26.85
N VAL A 72 11.67 17.04 27.77
CA VAL A 72 11.95 17.00 29.22
C VAL A 72 12.96 15.91 29.57
N LEU A 73 12.87 14.73 28.95
CA LEU A 73 13.83 13.65 29.16
C LEU A 73 15.24 14.04 28.68
N ILE A 74 15.36 14.75 27.56
CA ILE A 74 16.66 15.20 27.03
C ILE A 74 17.26 16.30 27.93
N GLU A 75 16.46 17.30 28.30
CA GLU A 75 16.90 18.43 29.14
C GLU A 75 17.34 17.99 30.54
N ASN A 76 16.68 16.96 31.11
CA ASN A 76 17.05 16.36 32.38
C ASN A 76 18.16 15.28 32.26
N ARG A 77 18.90 15.26 31.14
CA ARG A 77 20.03 14.33 30.89
C ARG A 77 19.65 12.84 30.87
N HIS A 78 18.40 12.50 30.63
CA HIS A 78 17.90 11.13 30.46
C HIS A 78 17.87 10.70 28.99
N ALA A 79 18.97 10.93 28.27
CA ALA A 79 19.06 10.70 26.82
C ALA A 79 18.77 9.25 26.41
N GLN A 80 19.21 8.26 27.20
CA GLN A 80 18.93 6.85 26.93
C GLN A 80 17.43 6.53 27.05
N THR A 81 16.78 7.07 28.09
CA THR A 81 15.33 6.91 28.31
C THR A 81 14.53 7.65 27.23
N ALA A 82 14.94 8.84 26.83
CA ALA A 82 14.35 9.58 25.71
C ALA A 82 14.39 8.75 24.42
N LYS A 83 15.56 8.18 24.10
CA LYS A 83 15.72 7.31 22.92
C LYS A 83 14.80 6.09 22.97
N ALA A 84 14.71 5.41 24.12
CA ALA A 84 13.81 4.26 24.28
C ALA A 84 12.33 4.66 24.13
N PHE A 85 11.94 5.83 24.64
CA PHE A 85 10.60 6.38 24.48
C PHE A 85 10.27 6.68 23.00
N ILE A 86 11.18 7.35 22.29
CA ILE A 86 11.04 7.66 20.84
C ILE A 86 10.88 6.37 20.03
N LEU A 87 11.77 5.38 20.24
CA LEU A 87 11.72 4.10 19.54
C LEU A 87 10.42 3.34 19.83
N TYR A 88 9.94 3.39 21.07
CA TYR A 88 8.67 2.77 21.45
C TYR A 88 7.48 3.44 20.77
N ARG A 89 7.46 4.78 20.72
CA ARG A 89 6.42 5.58 20.02
C ARG A 89 6.39 5.23 18.53
N GLU A 90 7.55 5.16 17.88
CA GLU A 90 7.65 4.83 16.46
C GLU A 90 7.21 3.38 16.19
N LYS A 91 7.65 2.43 17.01
CA LYS A 91 7.19 1.03 16.93
C LYS A 91 5.67 0.92 17.11
N ARG A 92 5.09 1.64 18.08
CA ARG A 92 3.64 1.69 18.31
C ARG A 92 2.88 2.36 17.17
N LYS A 93 3.46 3.40 16.54
CA LYS A 93 2.90 4.05 15.34
C LYS A 93 2.87 3.05 14.19
N GLY A 94 3.98 2.37 13.91
CA GLY A 94 4.08 1.32 12.90
C GLY A 94 3.10 0.17 13.13
N SER A 95 3.00 -0.37 14.36
CA SER A 95 2.04 -1.45 14.67
C SER A 95 0.58 -1.02 14.48
N ARG A 96 0.23 0.24 14.77
CA ARG A 96 -1.13 0.74 14.54
C ARG A 96 -1.44 0.93 13.06
N GLN A 97 -0.52 1.49 12.30
CA GLN A 97 -0.67 1.61 10.84
C GLN A 97 -0.80 0.23 10.19
N PHE A 98 0.02 -0.73 10.63
CA PHE A 98 -0.08 -2.12 10.18
C PHE A 98 -1.43 -2.74 10.53
N ASN A 99 -1.91 -2.59 11.77
CA ASN A 99 -3.22 -3.10 12.16
C ASN A 99 -4.37 -2.44 11.40
N ALA A 100 -4.28 -1.14 11.10
CA ALA A 100 -5.25 -0.43 10.28
C ALA A 100 -5.25 -0.97 8.83
N LEU A 101 -4.08 -1.23 8.26
CA LEU A 101 -3.93 -1.83 6.93
C LEU A 101 -4.51 -3.25 6.88
N VAL A 102 -4.23 -4.06 7.90
CA VAL A 102 -4.81 -5.41 8.03
C VAL A 102 -6.33 -5.32 8.14
N GLY A 103 -6.85 -4.41 8.96
CA GLY A 103 -8.30 -4.18 9.09
C GLY A 103 -8.94 -3.76 7.77
N ALA A 104 -8.35 -2.79 7.07
CA ALA A 104 -8.81 -2.36 5.75
C ALA A 104 -8.79 -3.50 4.75
N THR A 105 -7.75 -4.33 4.75
CA THR A 105 -7.65 -5.51 3.87
C THR A 105 -8.76 -6.51 4.17
N ILE A 106 -9.03 -6.81 5.44
CA ILE A 106 -10.12 -7.73 5.82
C ILE A 106 -11.48 -7.18 5.35
N GLU A 107 -11.73 -5.89 5.56
CA GLU A 107 -12.97 -5.27 5.11
C GLU A 107 -13.08 -5.29 3.58
N MET A 108 -12.01 -5.04 2.84
CA MET A 108 -12.03 -5.18 1.38
C MET A 108 -12.43 -6.59 0.91
N PHE A 109 -11.93 -7.64 1.57
CA PHE A 109 -12.33 -9.01 1.26
C PHE A 109 -13.82 -9.23 1.52
N LYS A 110 -14.33 -8.74 2.66
CA LYS A 110 -15.77 -8.81 2.97
C LYS A 110 -16.60 -8.03 1.95
N ASP A 111 -16.20 -6.81 1.64
CA ASP A 111 -16.92 -5.93 0.71
C ASP A 111 -17.06 -6.58 -0.67
N TYR A 112 -16.00 -7.22 -1.17
CA TYR A 112 -16.05 -7.96 -2.43
C TYR A 112 -16.91 -9.24 -2.32
N LEU A 113 -16.77 -10.00 -1.23
CA LEU A 113 -17.53 -11.25 -1.03
C LEU A 113 -19.03 -11.00 -0.81
N GLU A 114 -19.40 -9.90 -0.17
CA GLU A 114 -20.78 -9.51 0.15
C GLU A 114 -21.39 -8.56 -0.90
N ASP A 115 -20.68 -8.21 -1.98
CA ASP A 115 -21.10 -7.29 -3.04
C ASP A 115 -21.48 -5.88 -2.51
N ARG A 116 -20.74 -5.41 -1.50
CA ARG A 116 -21.00 -4.13 -0.80
C ARG A 116 -20.24 -2.94 -1.40
N ASP A 117 -19.20 -3.18 -2.20
CA ASP A 117 -18.49 -2.12 -2.93
C ASP A 117 -18.84 -2.17 -4.43
N TRP A 118 -19.22 -1.01 -4.99
CA TRP A 118 -19.49 -0.84 -6.41
C TRP A 118 -18.24 -1.05 -7.26
N ARG A 119 -17.04 -0.83 -6.71
CA ARG A 119 -15.75 -1.02 -7.39
C ARG A 119 -15.54 -2.45 -7.85
N ALA A 120 -16.16 -3.43 -7.18
CA ALA A 120 -16.19 -4.82 -7.66
C ALA A 120 -16.87 -4.96 -9.05
N LYS A 121 -17.61 -3.93 -9.50
CA LYS A 121 -18.30 -3.84 -10.79
C LYS A 121 -17.71 -2.76 -11.70
N GLU A 122 -16.59 -2.13 -11.33
CA GLU A 122 -15.94 -1.09 -12.14
C GLU A 122 -15.46 -1.66 -13.48
N ASN A 123 -14.94 -2.89 -13.47
CA ASN A 123 -14.54 -3.60 -14.67
C ASN A 123 -15.68 -4.49 -15.21
N ALA A 124 -16.39 -3.99 -16.22
CA ALA A 124 -17.50 -4.69 -16.87
C ALA A 124 -17.12 -6.04 -17.52
N ASN A 125 -15.83 -6.27 -17.81
CA ASN A 125 -15.34 -7.53 -18.37
C ASN A 125 -15.06 -8.59 -17.29
N THR A 126 -15.12 -8.23 -16.01
CA THR A 126 -14.77 -9.12 -14.91
C THR A 126 -16.02 -9.66 -14.23
N GLN A 127 -16.08 -10.98 -14.05
CA GLN A 127 -17.08 -11.62 -13.19
C GLN A 127 -16.49 -11.94 -11.83
N LYS A 128 -17.38 -12.02 -10.82
CA LYS A 128 -17.02 -12.37 -9.45
C LYS A 128 -16.32 -13.73 -9.43
N SER A 129 -15.04 -13.68 -9.09
CA SER A 129 -14.15 -14.84 -9.02
C SER A 129 -13.03 -14.57 -8.02
N ILE A 130 -12.26 -15.61 -7.67
CA ILE A 130 -11.06 -15.46 -6.83
C ILE A 130 -10.02 -14.57 -7.54
N ASN A 131 -9.87 -14.71 -8.86
CA ASN A 131 -8.98 -13.83 -9.62
C ASN A 131 -9.47 -12.38 -9.58
N GLY A 132 -10.78 -12.15 -9.73
CA GLY A 132 -11.38 -10.83 -9.56
C GLY A 132 -11.15 -10.23 -8.17
N LEU A 133 -11.20 -11.04 -7.10
CA LEU A 133 -10.88 -10.60 -5.73
C LEU A 133 -9.42 -10.17 -5.62
N ASN A 134 -8.50 -10.99 -6.14
CA ASN A 134 -7.08 -10.67 -6.13
C ASN A 134 -6.79 -9.38 -6.89
N ASN A 135 -7.44 -9.18 -8.05
CA ASN A 135 -7.34 -7.94 -8.81
C ASN A 135 -7.93 -6.76 -8.03
N TYR A 136 -9.13 -6.87 -7.47
CA TYR A 136 -9.77 -5.83 -6.67
C TYR A 136 -8.85 -5.34 -5.52
N VAL A 137 -8.24 -6.27 -4.79
CA VAL A 137 -7.30 -5.94 -3.71
C VAL A 137 -6.04 -5.28 -4.26
N ARG A 138 -5.45 -5.83 -5.32
CA ARG A 138 -4.26 -5.28 -5.98
C ARG A 138 -4.50 -3.87 -6.51
N GLU A 139 -5.64 -3.64 -7.15
CA GLU A 139 -5.97 -2.37 -7.80
C GLU A 139 -6.07 -1.23 -6.78
N PHE A 140 -6.66 -1.48 -5.62
CA PHE A 140 -6.71 -0.50 -4.53
C PHE A 140 -5.32 -0.05 -4.07
N PHE A 141 -4.41 -1.00 -3.82
CA PHE A 141 -3.06 -0.67 -3.35
C PHE A 141 -2.24 0.00 -4.44
N THR A 142 -2.34 -0.48 -5.68
CA THR A 142 -1.61 0.07 -6.82
C THR A 142 -2.05 1.49 -7.13
N LYS A 143 -3.37 1.75 -7.07
CA LYS A 143 -3.92 3.10 -7.23
C LYS A 143 -3.37 4.07 -6.19
N ASN A 144 -3.35 3.67 -4.91
CA ASN A 144 -2.81 4.53 -3.86
C ASN A 144 -1.31 4.76 -4.03
N TYR A 145 -0.54 3.76 -4.46
CA TYR A 145 0.87 3.93 -4.76
C TYR A 145 1.08 4.99 -5.85
N TRP A 146 0.35 4.91 -6.97
CA TRP A 146 0.41 5.94 -8.01
C TRP A 146 0.09 7.33 -7.47
N LEU A 147 -1.01 7.48 -6.75
CA LEU A 147 -1.54 8.78 -6.35
C LEU A 147 -0.76 9.46 -5.21
N TYR A 148 -0.17 8.67 -4.30
CA TYR A 148 0.48 9.21 -3.11
C TYR A 148 2.02 9.19 -3.20
N GLU A 149 2.62 8.30 -4.00
CA GLU A 149 4.07 8.17 -4.09
C GLU A 149 4.66 8.63 -5.44
N VAL A 150 3.92 8.47 -6.55
CA VAL A 150 4.45 8.72 -7.89
C VAL A 150 3.98 10.04 -8.49
N TYR A 151 2.67 10.29 -8.46
CA TYR A 151 2.09 11.48 -9.06
C TYR A 151 2.22 12.71 -8.14
N PRO A 152 2.38 13.91 -8.72
CA PRO A 152 2.24 15.15 -7.97
C PRO A 152 0.87 15.29 -7.32
N THR A 153 0.81 16.05 -6.22
CA THR A 153 -0.42 16.27 -5.46
C THR A 153 -1.54 16.87 -6.33
N GLU A 154 -1.21 17.77 -7.25
CA GLU A 154 -2.18 18.42 -8.14
C GLU A 154 -2.87 17.41 -9.07
N VAL A 155 -2.14 16.39 -9.52
CA VAL A 155 -2.67 15.31 -10.37
C VAL A 155 -3.59 14.40 -9.57
N ARG A 156 -3.20 14.04 -8.34
CA ARG A 156 -4.06 13.28 -7.44
C ARG A 156 -5.35 14.03 -7.15
N ASP A 157 -5.25 15.30 -6.76
CA ASP A 157 -6.40 16.10 -6.35
C ASP A 157 -7.37 16.28 -7.54
N ALA A 158 -6.86 16.45 -8.76
CA ALA A 158 -7.67 16.46 -9.98
C ALA A 158 -8.41 15.13 -10.21
N HIS A 159 -7.77 13.99 -9.93
CA HIS A 159 -8.40 12.67 -10.02
C HIS A 159 -9.46 12.45 -8.94
N GLU A 160 -9.13 12.73 -7.68
CA GLU A 160 -10.01 12.49 -6.54
C GLU A 160 -11.22 13.43 -6.51
N SER A 161 -11.06 14.67 -6.99
CA SER A 161 -12.18 15.62 -7.15
C SER A 161 -13.07 15.35 -8.36
N GLY A 162 -12.68 14.42 -9.23
CA GLY A 162 -13.41 14.10 -10.47
C GLY A 162 -13.23 15.12 -11.59
N TRP A 163 -12.28 16.06 -11.45
CA TRP A 163 -11.95 17.02 -12.50
C TRP A 163 -11.27 16.35 -13.70
N ALA A 164 -10.46 15.32 -13.44
CA ALA A 164 -9.89 14.43 -14.44
C ALA A 164 -10.09 12.97 -14.02
N HIS A 165 -10.15 12.05 -14.98
CA HIS A 165 -10.12 10.62 -14.70
C HIS A 165 -8.83 10.02 -15.26
N ILE A 166 -8.04 9.40 -14.40
CA ILE A 166 -6.81 8.72 -14.80
C ILE A 166 -7.18 7.25 -14.90
N HIS A 167 -7.11 6.73 -16.12
CA HIS A 167 -7.47 5.35 -16.42
C HIS A 167 -6.41 4.37 -15.86
N ASP A 168 -6.87 3.17 -15.52
CA ASP A 168 -6.04 1.99 -15.21
C ASP A 168 -5.02 2.16 -14.07
N LEU A 169 -5.30 3.07 -13.11
CA LEU A 169 -4.49 3.23 -11.89
C LEU A 169 -4.35 1.95 -11.06
N GLY A 170 -5.20 0.96 -11.29
CA GLY A 170 -5.14 -0.33 -10.61
C GLY A 170 -4.00 -1.26 -11.07
N PHE A 171 -3.23 -0.87 -12.09
CA PHE A 171 -2.15 -1.66 -12.66
C PHE A 171 -0.82 -0.90 -12.66
N LEU A 172 0.28 -1.60 -12.41
CA LEU A 172 1.63 -1.01 -12.37
C LEU A 172 2.38 -1.37 -13.66
N GLY A 173 1.99 -0.76 -14.76
CA GLY A 173 2.56 -1.07 -16.07
C GLY A 173 1.88 -0.34 -17.22
N PRO A 174 2.25 -0.64 -18.47
CA PRO A 174 1.60 -0.07 -19.65
C PRO A 174 0.13 -0.49 -19.78
N TYR A 175 -0.66 0.34 -20.47
CA TYR A 175 -2.07 0.04 -20.72
C TYR A 175 -2.24 -1.17 -21.64
N CYS A 176 -1.86 -1.08 -22.91
CA CYS A 176 -2.05 -2.14 -23.90
C CYS A 176 -0.75 -2.40 -24.67
N ALA A 177 -0.63 -3.58 -25.27
CA ALA A 177 0.49 -3.92 -26.13
C ALA A 177 0.05 -4.63 -27.42
N GLY A 178 0.74 -4.32 -28.52
CA GLY A 178 0.74 -5.13 -29.73
C GLY A 178 2.06 -5.89 -29.81
N TRP A 179 1.98 -7.21 -29.96
CA TRP A 179 3.15 -8.08 -30.01
C TRP A 179 3.56 -8.36 -31.46
N ASP A 180 4.87 -8.34 -31.73
CA ASP A 180 5.40 -8.66 -33.04
C ASP A 180 5.30 -10.17 -33.29
N LEU A 181 4.29 -10.56 -34.08
CA LEU A 181 4.08 -11.95 -34.42
C LEU A 181 5.21 -12.51 -35.29
N ARG A 182 5.87 -11.67 -36.10
CA ARG A 182 7.02 -12.10 -36.89
C ARG A 182 8.16 -12.53 -35.99
N GLN A 183 8.43 -11.77 -34.93
CA GLN A 183 9.49 -12.10 -33.97
C GLN A 183 9.24 -13.47 -33.33
N LEU A 184 8.02 -13.72 -32.83
CA LEU A 184 7.65 -15.03 -32.28
C LEU A 184 7.89 -16.17 -33.29
N LEU A 185 7.61 -15.90 -34.56
CA LEU A 185 7.77 -16.87 -35.65
C LEU A 185 9.22 -17.11 -36.06
N THR A 186 10.09 -16.11 -36.01
CA THR A 186 11.49 -16.23 -36.46
C THR A 186 12.42 -16.66 -35.34
N ASP A 187 12.14 -16.23 -34.12
CA ASP A 187 13.04 -16.39 -32.98
C ASP A 187 12.54 -17.52 -32.05
N GLY A 188 11.23 -17.82 -32.13
CA GLY A 188 10.55 -18.70 -31.18
C GLY A 188 10.10 -17.94 -29.93
N PHE A 189 9.72 -18.68 -28.89
CA PHE A 189 9.28 -18.12 -27.61
C PHE A 189 10.29 -18.45 -26.52
N GLY A 190 11.02 -17.46 -26.02
CA GLY A 190 12.08 -17.65 -25.02
C GLY A 190 12.72 -16.36 -24.55
N GLY A 191 13.94 -16.44 -24.01
CA GLY A 191 14.72 -15.31 -23.52
C GLY A 191 14.69 -15.12 -22.00
N VAL A 192 14.05 -16.03 -21.26
CA VAL A 192 13.95 -15.96 -19.79
C VAL A 192 14.70 -17.13 -19.17
N ALA A 193 15.80 -16.80 -18.47
CA ALA A 193 16.64 -17.79 -17.83
C ALA A 193 15.84 -18.70 -16.87
N GLY A 194 16.03 -20.01 -17.01
CA GLY A 194 15.36 -21.02 -16.17
C GLY A 194 13.88 -21.27 -16.49
N LYS A 195 13.35 -20.71 -17.59
CA LYS A 195 12.03 -21.04 -18.13
C LYS A 195 12.15 -21.92 -19.37
N CYS A 196 11.13 -22.72 -19.64
CA CYS A 196 11.06 -23.51 -20.87
C CYS A 196 10.94 -22.58 -22.07
N GLU A 197 11.74 -22.83 -23.10
CA GLU A 197 11.76 -22.08 -24.35
C GLU A 197 11.33 -22.95 -25.52
N SER A 198 10.79 -22.33 -26.55
CA SER A 198 10.34 -22.97 -27.78
C SER A 198 11.07 -22.38 -28.97
N LYS A 199 11.61 -23.24 -29.83
CA LYS A 199 12.15 -22.83 -31.15
C LYS A 199 11.01 -22.39 -32.09
N PRO A 200 11.32 -21.69 -33.19
CA PRO A 200 10.35 -21.34 -34.23
C PRO A 200 9.41 -22.49 -34.61
N PRO A 201 8.09 -22.24 -34.70
CA PRO A 201 7.12 -23.28 -35.02
C PRO A 201 7.27 -23.74 -36.48
N LYS A 202 7.02 -25.03 -36.75
CA LYS A 202 7.09 -25.63 -38.09
C LYS A 202 5.75 -26.09 -38.66
N HIS A 203 4.73 -26.15 -37.81
CA HIS A 203 3.37 -26.60 -38.15
C HIS A 203 2.36 -25.64 -37.50
N LEU A 204 1.16 -25.53 -38.08
CA LEU A 204 0.11 -24.63 -37.61
C LEU A 204 -0.22 -24.89 -36.13
N ARG A 205 -0.28 -26.16 -35.73
CA ARG A 205 -0.54 -26.53 -34.32
C ARG A 205 0.51 -25.94 -33.37
N SER A 206 1.80 -26.00 -33.74
CA SER A 206 2.89 -25.44 -32.93
C SER A 206 2.85 -23.92 -32.91
N PHE A 207 2.50 -23.29 -34.03
CA PHE A 207 2.31 -21.85 -34.12
C PHE A 207 1.19 -21.36 -33.18
N LEU A 208 0.01 -21.96 -33.27
CA LEU A 208 -1.12 -21.62 -32.40
C LEU A 208 -0.78 -21.86 -30.92
N GLY A 209 -0.10 -22.97 -30.62
CA GLY A 209 0.36 -23.27 -29.27
C GLY A 209 1.33 -22.21 -28.72
N GLN A 210 2.25 -21.70 -29.55
CA GLN A 210 3.16 -20.64 -29.14
C GLN A 210 2.45 -19.30 -28.93
N ILE A 211 1.48 -18.93 -29.76
CA ILE A 211 0.68 -17.72 -29.54
C ILE A 211 -0.10 -17.81 -28.23
N ILE A 212 -0.72 -18.96 -27.95
CA ILE A 212 -1.44 -19.20 -26.69
C ILE A 212 -0.48 -19.03 -25.52
N ASN A 213 0.66 -19.72 -25.55
CA ASN A 213 1.65 -19.65 -24.48
C ASN A 213 2.19 -18.23 -24.29
N SER A 214 2.49 -17.52 -25.38
CA SER A 214 2.96 -16.14 -25.32
C SER A 214 1.90 -15.25 -24.70
N THR A 215 0.66 -15.31 -25.17
CA THR A 215 -0.45 -14.50 -24.65
C THR A 215 -0.67 -14.74 -23.17
N PHE A 216 -0.69 -16.00 -22.71
CA PHE A 216 -0.83 -16.32 -21.29
C PHE A 216 0.36 -15.88 -20.45
N THR A 217 1.56 -15.89 -21.02
CA THR A 217 2.75 -15.43 -20.30
C THR A 217 2.75 -13.92 -20.17
N THR A 218 2.38 -13.20 -21.24
CA THR A 218 2.40 -11.74 -21.27
C THR A 218 1.13 -11.10 -20.71
N GLN A 219 0.03 -11.84 -20.51
CA GLN A 219 -1.26 -11.29 -20.03
C GLN A 219 -1.13 -10.45 -18.74
N GLY A 220 -0.12 -10.75 -17.91
CA GLY A 220 0.15 -10.07 -16.65
C GLY A 220 1.05 -8.83 -16.76
N GLU A 221 1.47 -8.45 -17.97
CA GLU A 221 2.42 -7.36 -18.22
C GLU A 221 1.74 -6.06 -18.68
N THR A 222 0.46 -6.11 -19.04
CA THR A 222 -0.33 -4.94 -19.46
C THR A 222 -1.68 -4.93 -18.76
N ALA A 223 -2.26 -3.75 -18.54
CA ALA A 223 -3.56 -3.62 -17.88
C ALA A 223 -4.74 -4.02 -18.78
N GLY A 224 -4.62 -3.74 -20.07
CA GLY A 224 -5.66 -3.85 -21.08
C GLY A 224 -5.33 -4.86 -22.18
N ALA A 225 -5.82 -4.57 -23.38
CA ALA A 225 -5.77 -5.46 -24.52
C ALA A 225 -4.35 -5.81 -24.98
N GLN A 226 -4.20 -7.07 -25.42
CA GLN A 226 -3.02 -7.56 -26.10
C GLN A 226 -3.39 -8.03 -27.49
N ALA A 227 -2.68 -7.52 -28.49
CA ALA A 227 -2.99 -7.75 -29.89
C ALA A 227 -1.87 -8.47 -30.62
N TRP A 228 -2.25 -9.38 -31.52
CA TRP A 228 -1.37 -10.00 -32.50
C TRP A 228 -1.76 -9.49 -33.88
N SER A 229 -0.88 -8.70 -34.50
CA SER A 229 -1.17 -8.10 -35.80
C SER A 229 -0.97 -9.08 -36.95
N SER A 230 -1.80 -8.98 -37.99
CA SER A 230 -1.71 -9.78 -39.22
C SER A 230 -1.73 -11.30 -38.98
N PHE A 231 -2.48 -11.73 -37.97
CA PHE A 231 -2.55 -13.13 -37.54
C PHE A 231 -2.91 -14.08 -38.69
N ASP A 232 -3.90 -13.73 -39.52
CA ASP A 232 -4.34 -14.47 -40.69
C ASP A 232 -3.24 -14.61 -41.76
N THR A 233 -2.54 -13.51 -42.03
CA THR A 233 -1.44 -13.44 -42.99
C THR A 233 -0.30 -14.36 -42.56
N TYR A 234 0.02 -14.37 -41.27
CA TYR A 234 1.06 -15.24 -40.72
C TYR A 234 0.61 -16.70 -40.54
N CYS A 235 -0.69 -16.98 -40.43
CA CYS A 235 -1.24 -18.33 -40.45
C CYS A 235 -1.14 -19.01 -41.82
N ALA A 236 -1.37 -18.25 -42.90
CA ALA A 236 -1.58 -18.80 -44.24
C ALA A 236 -0.45 -19.74 -44.74
N PRO A 237 0.84 -19.45 -44.54
CA PRO A 237 1.92 -20.37 -44.93
C PRO A 237 1.86 -21.72 -44.21
N PHE A 238 1.48 -21.74 -42.92
CA PHE A 238 1.37 -22.97 -42.14
C PHE A 238 0.17 -23.82 -42.59
N ILE A 239 -0.97 -23.20 -42.86
CA ILE A 239 -2.16 -23.88 -43.42
C ILE A 239 -1.78 -24.56 -44.74
N ARG A 240 -1.10 -23.82 -45.62
CA ARG A 240 -0.67 -24.32 -46.92
C ARG A 240 0.37 -25.44 -46.82
N TYR A 241 1.32 -25.33 -45.89
CA TYR A 241 2.38 -26.32 -45.67
C TYR A 241 1.83 -27.62 -45.07
N ASP A 242 0.91 -27.50 -44.11
CA ASP A 242 0.25 -28.64 -43.46
C ASP A 242 -0.85 -29.30 -44.32
N ASN A 243 -1.13 -28.76 -45.51
CA ASN A 243 -2.20 -29.19 -46.42
C ASN A 243 -3.59 -29.24 -45.76
N LEU A 244 -3.91 -28.21 -44.97
CA LEU A 244 -5.21 -28.07 -44.31
C LEU A 244 -6.22 -27.41 -45.26
N THR A 245 -7.46 -27.90 -45.27
CA THR A 245 -8.57 -27.47 -46.14
C THR A 245 -9.63 -26.71 -45.38
#